data_AF-A0A7Y0JW11-F1
#
_entry.id   AF-A0A7Y0JW11-F1
#
_cell.length_a   1.000
_cell.length_b   1.000
_cell.length_c   1.000
_cell.angle_alpha   90.00
_cell.angle_beta   90.00
_cell.angle_gamma   90.00
#
_symmetry.space_group_name_H-M   'P 1'
#
loop_
_entity.id
_entity.type
_entity.pdbx_description
1 polymer ?
#
loop_
_entity_poly.entity_id
_entity_poly.type
_entity_poly.pdbx_seq_one_letter_code
_entity_poly.pdbx_strand_id
1 'polypeptide(L)'
;MRRNLVALTLLGALAGCTSGGVAAPPARPAPAPADPSAAASADRALTGDTQAICDQAARTGAGFGEMFIDDLQLRVDSAAQGDQAKAQAQQKITRDVQNYSVALADMAALTTDAALKQALSRMSKEVTALKGDVTKIDSSKLADLAAMLDRACGKS
;
A
#
# COMPACT_ATOMS: atom_id res chain seq x y z
N MET A 1 -8.76 -6.75 -39.69
CA MET A 1 -8.12 -7.95 -40.29
C MET A 1 -6.75 -7.58 -40.80
N ARG A 2 -5.67 -8.05 -40.15
CA ARG A 2 -4.35 -8.27 -40.76
C ARG A 2 -3.53 -9.07 -39.76
N ARG A 3 -3.34 -10.34 -40.12
CA ARG A 3 -2.61 -11.39 -39.41
C ARG A 3 -1.11 -11.15 -39.63
N ASN A 4 -0.30 -11.19 -38.57
CA ASN A 4 1.13 -11.44 -38.70
C ASN A 4 1.47 -12.68 -37.87
N LEU A 5 1.61 -13.79 -38.60
CA LEU A 5 2.21 -15.04 -38.17
C LEU A 5 3.72 -14.85 -38.13
N VAL A 6 4.36 -15.14 -37.00
CA VAL A 6 5.73 -15.64 -36.98
C VAL A 6 5.70 -16.92 -36.16
N ALA A 7 5.62 -18.04 -36.88
CA ALA A 7 5.90 -19.36 -36.37
C ALA A 7 7.41 -19.59 -36.50
N LEU A 8 8.09 -19.88 -35.40
CA LEU A 8 9.32 -20.65 -35.45
C LEU A 8 9.27 -21.73 -34.37
N THR A 9 8.93 -22.91 -34.86
CA THR A 9 8.93 -24.21 -34.22
C THR A 9 10.36 -24.64 -33.88
N LEU A 10 10.60 -25.01 -32.62
CA LEU A 10 11.69 -25.92 -32.26
C LEU A 10 11.08 -27.06 -31.45
N LEU A 11 11.03 -28.23 -32.09
CA LEU A 11 10.73 -29.53 -31.50
C LEU A 11 11.90 -29.98 -30.61
N GLY A 12 11.59 -30.40 -29.39
CA GLY A 12 12.43 -31.25 -28.56
C GLY A 12 11.53 -32.13 -27.69
N ALA A 13 11.50 -33.43 -28.00
CA ALA A 13 10.62 -34.43 -27.39
C ALA A 13 11.33 -35.26 -26.30
N LEU A 14 10.51 -35.97 -25.51
CA LEU A 14 10.80 -37.01 -24.49
C LEU A 14 11.15 -36.42 -23.10
N ALA A 15 10.55 -36.78 -21.96
CA ALA A 15 9.90 -38.02 -21.54
C ALA A 15 8.99 -37.81 -20.30
N GLY A 16 7.91 -38.60 -20.18
CA GLY A 16 7.52 -39.31 -18.95
C GLY A 16 6.83 -38.60 -17.77
N CYS A 17 5.55 -38.97 -17.57
CA CYS A 17 4.85 -39.28 -16.30
C CYS A 17 4.37 -38.17 -15.32
N THR A 18 3.04 -37.99 -15.34
CA THR A 18 2.11 -37.94 -14.19
C THR A 18 2.50 -37.14 -12.92
N SER A 19 1.79 -36.04 -12.68
CA SER A 19 0.98 -35.81 -11.46
C SER A 19 0.32 -34.44 -11.51
N GLY A 20 -0.98 -34.38 -11.18
CA GLY A 20 -1.76 -33.16 -11.15
C GLY A 20 -1.19 -32.15 -10.15
N GLY A 21 -0.89 -30.95 -10.64
CA GLY A 21 -0.59 -29.79 -9.82
C GLY A 21 -1.52 -28.68 -10.24
N VAL A 22 -2.45 -28.30 -9.35
CA VAL A 22 -3.24 -27.08 -9.49
C VAL A 22 -2.23 -25.93 -9.63
N ALA A 23 -2.24 -25.26 -10.78
CA ALA A 23 -1.34 -24.14 -11.03
C ALA A 23 -1.66 -23.03 -10.02
N ALA A 24 -0.76 -22.83 -9.05
CA ALA A 24 -0.82 -21.68 -8.17
C ALA A 24 -0.72 -20.40 -9.02
N PRO A 25 -1.52 -19.36 -8.73
CA PRO A 25 -1.40 -18.09 -9.43
C PRO A 25 0.01 -17.54 -9.25
N PRO A 26 0.58 -16.86 -10.27
CA PRO A 26 1.92 -16.29 -10.17
C PRO A 26 1.97 -15.33 -8.98
N ALA A 27 2.91 -15.58 -8.07
CA ALA A 27 3.19 -14.69 -6.95
C ALA A 27 3.53 -13.31 -7.51
N ARG A 28 2.78 -12.28 -7.09
CA ARG A 28 3.12 -10.88 -7.40
C ARG A 28 4.53 -10.62 -6.87
N PRO A 29 5.46 -10.08 -7.69
CA PRO A 29 6.80 -9.76 -7.23
C PRO A 29 6.70 -8.80 -6.04
N ALA A 30 7.43 -9.11 -4.97
CA ALA A 30 7.54 -8.23 -3.82
C ALA A 30 8.08 -6.86 -4.29
N PRO A 31 7.51 -5.74 -3.81
CA PRO A 31 8.00 -4.42 -4.19
C PRO A 31 9.48 -4.31 -3.81
N ALA A 32 10.30 -3.87 -4.77
CA ALA A 32 11.72 -3.65 -4.55
C ALA A 32 11.92 -2.59 -3.44
N PRO A 33 13.00 -2.69 -2.64
CA PRO A 33 13.35 -1.63 -1.70
C PRO A 33 13.53 -0.32 -2.46
N ALA A 34 12.91 0.76 -1.96
CA ALA A 34 13.04 2.07 -2.57
C ALA A 34 14.49 2.57 -2.50
N ASP A 35 15.00 3.14 -3.60
CA ASP A 35 16.32 3.79 -3.62
C ASP A 35 16.25 5.08 -2.77
N PRO A 36 17.07 5.20 -1.71
CA PRO A 36 17.06 6.38 -0.85
C PRO A 36 17.42 7.68 -1.59
N SER A 37 18.18 7.61 -2.69
CA SER A 37 18.50 8.78 -3.52
C SER A 37 17.30 9.23 -4.37
N ALA A 38 16.49 8.28 -4.82
CA ALA A 38 15.24 8.57 -5.53
C ALA A 38 14.20 9.16 -4.56
N ALA A 39 14.11 8.63 -3.33
CA ALA A 39 13.28 9.19 -2.27
C ALA A 39 13.68 10.63 -1.93
N ALA A 40 14.97 10.89 -1.64
CA ALA A 40 15.45 12.24 -1.34
C ALA A 40 15.29 13.25 -2.48
N SER A 41 15.26 12.78 -3.74
CA SER A 41 15.00 13.62 -4.90
C SER A 41 13.51 13.94 -5.04
N ALA A 42 12.64 12.97 -4.79
CA ALA A 42 11.19 13.18 -4.71
C ALA A 42 10.83 14.14 -3.57
N ASP A 43 11.44 13.98 -2.40
CA ASP A 43 11.23 14.84 -1.24
C ASP A 43 11.59 16.30 -1.53
N ARG A 44 12.72 16.53 -2.20
CA ARG A 44 13.12 17.86 -2.67
C ARG A 44 12.16 18.44 -3.70
N ALA A 45 11.60 17.62 -4.58
CA ALA A 45 10.62 18.06 -5.58
C ALA A 45 9.28 18.47 -4.93
N LEU A 46 8.94 17.89 -3.78
CA LEU A 46 7.70 18.17 -3.05
C LEU A 46 7.83 19.33 -2.05
N THR A 47 9.04 19.70 -1.64
CA THR A 47 9.26 20.68 -0.56
C THR A 47 8.66 22.05 -0.93
N GLY A 48 7.68 22.50 -0.14
CA GLY A 48 6.97 23.78 -0.34
C GLY A 48 5.87 23.75 -1.41
N ASP A 49 5.72 22.66 -2.16
CA ASP A 49 4.62 22.47 -3.11
C ASP A 49 3.44 21.77 -2.42
N THR A 50 2.56 22.59 -1.85
CA THR A 50 1.38 22.11 -1.12
C THR A 50 0.47 21.26 -2.00
N GLN A 51 0.33 21.60 -3.29
CA GLN A 51 -0.53 20.85 -4.21
C GLN A 51 0.08 19.48 -4.51
N ALA A 52 1.38 19.41 -4.80
CA ALA A 52 2.06 18.15 -5.06
C ALA A 52 2.03 17.23 -3.82
N ILE A 53 2.20 17.79 -2.62
CA ILE A 53 2.07 17.02 -1.37
C ILE A 53 0.63 16.53 -1.19
N CYS A 54 -0.37 17.35 -1.48
CA CYS A 54 -1.78 16.93 -1.42
C CYS A 54 -2.11 15.80 -2.40
N ASP A 55 -1.59 15.86 -3.62
CA ASP A 55 -1.77 14.80 -4.61
C ASP A 55 -1.03 13.52 -4.20
N GLN A 56 0.18 13.65 -3.65
CA GLN A 56 0.94 12.52 -3.12
C GLN A 56 0.23 11.88 -1.92
N ALA A 57 -0.28 12.69 -0.99
CA ALA A 57 -1.02 12.21 0.18
C ALA A 57 -2.31 11.51 -0.23
N ALA A 58 -3.04 12.03 -1.22
CA ALA A 58 -4.25 11.40 -1.75
C ALA A 58 -3.94 10.03 -2.40
N ARG A 59 -2.89 9.93 -3.23
CA ARG A 59 -2.45 8.65 -3.82
C ARG A 59 -2.01 7.65 -2.75
N THR A 60 -1.24 8.13 -1.76
CA THR A 60 -0.76 7.29 -0.65
C THR A 60 -1.94 6.79 0.19
N GLY A 61 -2.93 7.64 0.47
CA GLY A 61 -4.16 7.27 1.17
C GLY A 61 -5.02 6.27 0.40
N ALA A 62 -5.18 6.45 -0.91
CA ALA A 62 -5.91 5.49 -1.76
C ALA A 62 -5.23 4.12 -1.78
N GLY A 63 -3.90 4.08 -2.00
CA GLY A 63 -3.14 2.83 -1.96
C GLY A 63 -3.18 2.15 -0.59
N PHE A 64 -3.15 2.92 0.51
CA PHE A 64 -3.36 2.36 1.84
C PHE A 64 -4.76 1.79 2.03
N GLY A 65 -5.81 2.45 1.52
CA GLY A 65 -7.19 1.94 1.57
C GLY A 65 -7.33 0.58 0.89
N GLU A 66 -6.72 0.41 -0.30
CA GLU A 66 -6.69 -0.87 -1.01
C GLU A 66 -5.92 -1.94 -0.21
N MET A 67 -4.71 -1.63 0.26
CA MET A 67 -3.91 -2.54 1.08
C MET A 67 -4.63 -2.93 2.39
N PHE A 68 -5.35 -2.00 3.00
CA PHE A 68 -6.12 -2.24 4.22
C PHE A 68 -7.26 -3.24 4.01
N ILE A 69 -7.94 -3.18 2.86
CA ILE A 69 -8.96 -4.16 2.48
C ILE A 69 -8.33 -5.54 2.27
N ASP A 70 -7.20 -5.61 1.55
CA ASP A 70 -6.45 -6.85 1.34
C ASP A 70 -5.97 -7.46 2.67
N ASP A 71 -5.52 -6.62 3.60
CA ASP A 71 -5.06 -6.99 4.94
C ASP A 71 -6.18 -7.50 5.84
N LEU A 72 -7.36 -6.88 5.77
CA LEU A 72 -8.56 -7.37 6.44
C LEU A 72 -8.95 -8.76 5.93
N GLN A 73 -8.94 -8.96 4.61
CA GLN A 73 -9.24 -10.25 4.01
C GLN A 73 -8.21 -11.31 4.42
N LEU A 74 -6.92 -10.97 4.37
CA LEU A 74 -5.84 -11.86 4.82
C LEU A 74 -6.03 -12.28 6.28
N ARG A 75 -6.43 -11.35 7.15
CA ARG A 75 -6.71 -11.67 8.56
C ARG A 75 -7.86 -12.67 8.68
N VAL A 76 -8.95 -12.47 7.94
CA VAL A 76 -10.11 -13.39 7.91
C VAL A 76 -9.68 -14.77 7.41
N ASP A 77 -8.95 -14.84 6.30
CA ASP A 77 -8.51 -16.11 5.70
C ASP A 77 -7.53 -16.86 6.61
N SER A 78 -6.62 -16.14 7.27
CA SER A 78 -5.65 -16.73 8.19
C SER A 78 -6.30 -17.35 9.42
N ALA A 79 -7.50 -16.89 9.80
CA ALA A 79 -8.21 -17.41 10.97
C ALA A 79 -8.55 -18.91 10.83
N ALA A 80 -8.80 -19.36 9.60
CA ALA A 80 -9.08 -20.76 9.26
C ALA A 80 -7.81 -21.64 9.12
N GLN A 81 -6.62 -21.03 9.06
CA GLN A 81 -5.36 -21.70 8.72
C GLN A 81 -4.44 -21.99 9.93
N GLY A 82 -4.86 -21.58 11.14
CA GLY A 82 -4.12 -21.81 12.38
C GLY A 82 -3.22 -20.64 12.81
N ASP A 83 -2.59 -20.79 13.96
CA ASP A 83 -2.00 -19.64 14.68
C ASP A 83 -0.75 -19.06 14.00
N GLN A 84 0.03 -19.87 13.29
CA GLN A 84 1.16 -19.40 12.50
C GLN A 84 0.71 -18.46 11.37
N ALA A 85 -0.36 -18.83 10.64
CA ALA A 85 -0.91 -17.99 9.58
C ALA A 85 -1.43 -16.66 10.14
N LYS A 86 -2.14 -16.70 11.28
CA LYS A 86 -2.59 -15.49 11.98
C LYS A 86 -1.43 -14.58 12.39
N ALA A 87 -0.34 -15.16 12.92
CA ALA A 87 0.83 -14.40 13.32
C ALA A 87 1.52 -13.74 12.12
N GLN A 88 1.64 -14.44 10.99
CA GLN A 88 2.21 -13.89 9.74
C GLN A 88 1.34 -12.78 9.17
N ALA A 89 0.01 -12.97 9.14
CA ALA A 89 -0.94 -11.94 8.74
C ALA A 89 -0.79 -10.70 9.64
N GLN A 90 -0.79 -10.87 10.96
CA GLN A 90 -0.64 -9.78 11.91
C GLN A 90 0.69 -9.03 11.73
N GLN A 91 1.79 -9.73 11.46
CA GLN A 91 3.09 -9.09 11.18
C GLN A 91 3.06 -8.25 9.91
N LYS A 92 2.44 -8.75 8.83
CA LYS A 92 2.29 -8.00 7.58
C LYS A 92 1.46 -6.74 7.81
N ILE A 93 0.28 -6.90 8.41
CA ILE A 93 -0.64 -5.80 8.72
C ILE A 93 0.05 -4.72 9.56
N THR A 94 0.80 -5.14 10.58
CA THR A 94 1.55 -4.23 11.45
C THR A 94 2.59 -3.44 10.65
N ARG A 95 3.31 -4.10 9.73
CA ARG A 95 4.30 -3.45 8.86
C ARG A 95 3.64 -2.45 7.91
N ASP A 96 2.52 -2.80 7.30
CA ASP A 96 1.85 -1.94 6.31
C ASP A 96 1.26 -0.69 6.96
N VAL A 97 0.64 -0.83 8.15
CA VAL A 97 0.19 0.29 8.98
C VAL A 97 1.36 1.19 9.40
N GLN A 98 2.48 0.61 9.82
CA GLN A 98 3.68 1.39 10.18
C GLN A 98 4.24 2.16 8.98
N ASN A 99 4.40 1.50 7.84
CA ASN A 99 4.90 2.11 6.61
C ASN A 99 4.01 3.30 6.19
N TYR A 100 2.69 3.15 6.25
CA TYR A 100 1.77 4.23 5.94
C TYR A 100 1.89 5.40 6.93
N SER A 101 1.97 5.11 8.24
CA SER A 101 2.14 6.15 9.24
C SER A 101 3.43 6.96 9.07
N VAL A 102 4.52 6.31 8.66
CA VAL A 102 5.80 6.96 8.36
C VAL A 102 5.69 7.83 7.12
N ALA A 103 5.10 7.32 6.03
CA ALA A 103 4.89 8.11 4.81
C ALA A 103 4.09 9.40 5.08
N LEU A 104 3.06 9.33 5.94
CA LEU A 104 2.31 10.51 6.38
C LEU A 104 3.17 11.51 7.17
N ALA A 105 4.03 11.01 8.07
CA ALA A 105 4.93 11.85 8.85
C ALA A 105 5.99 12.53 7.97
N ASP A 106 6.53 11.81 6.98
CA ASP A 106 7.50 12.33 6.03
C ASP A 106 6.88 13.45 5.19
N MET A 107 5.68 13.23 4.63
CA MET A 107 4.95 14.29 3.92
C MET A 107 4.66 15.51 4.82
N ALA A 108 4.34 15.28 6.10
CA ALA A 108 4.15 16.35 7.07
C ALA A 108 5.44 17.16 7.30
N ALA A 109 6.61 16.51 7.26
CA ALA A 109 7.91 17.18 7.40
C ALA A 109 8.27 18.04 6.18
N LEU A 110 7.84 17.63 4.98
CA LEU A 110 8.14 18.32 3.71
C LEU A 110 7.25 19.54 3.45
N THR A 111 6.03 19.57 3.98
CA THR A 111 5.12 20.69 3.76
C THR A 111 5.46 21.90 4.63
N THR A 112 5.30 23.10 4.05
CA THR A 112 5.36 24.38 4.75
C THR A 112 3.98 24.89 5.17
N ASP A 113 2.89 24.33 4.61
CA ASP A 113 1.52 24.68 4.99
C ASP A 113 1.18 24.12 6.39
N ALA A 114 0.75 24.99 7.29
CA ALA A 114 0.52 24.64 8.68
C ALA A 114 -0.70 23.72 8.86
N ALA A 115 -1.77 23.91 8.08
CA ALA A 115 -2.98 23.12 8.18
C ALA A 115 -2.74 21.70 7.64
N LEU A 116 -2.07 21.58 6.50
CA LEU A 116 -1.66 20.31 5.90
C LEU A 116 -0.66 19.56 6.78
N LYS A 117 0.33 20.26 7.34
CA LYS A 117 1.27 19.67 8.32
C LYS A 117 0.53 19.07 9.51
N GLN A 118 -0.42 19.82 10.07
CA GLN A 118 -1.21 19.38 11.21
C GLN A 118 -2.09 18.17 10.87
N ALA A 119 -2.76 18.20 9.71
CA ALA A 119 -3.59 17.09 9.23
C ALA A 119 -2.77 15.81 9.04
N LEU A 120 -1.68 15.87 8.25
CA LEU A 120 -0.81 14.72 8.00
C LEU A 120 -0.19 14.16 9.29
N SER A 121 0.25 15.02 10.20
CA SER A 121 0.78 14.62 11.51
C SER A 121 -0.29 13.93 12.36
N ARG A 122 -1.53 14.41 12.33
CA ARG A 122 -2.65 13.81 13.06
C ARG A 122 -3.00 12.45 12.47
N MET A 123 -3.13 12.35 11.15
CA MET A 123 -3.39 11.09 10.47
C MET A 123 -2.30 10.06 10.78
N SER A 124 -1.02 10.45 10.71
CA SER A 124 0.11 9.58 11.08
C SER A 124 -0.03 9.02 12.50
N LYS A 125 -0.37 9.87 13.47
CA LYS A 125 -0.59 9.46 14.87
C LYS A 125 -1.79 8.52 15.02
N GLU A 126 -2.91 8.81 14.35
CA GLU A 126 -4.12 7.98 14.40
C GLU A 126 -3.86 6.59 13.80
N VAL A 127 -3.15 6.52 12.67
CA VAL A 127 -2.71 5.25 12.05
C VAL A 127 -1.73 4.51 12.95
N THR A 128 -0.75 5.20 13.54
CA THR A 128 0.22 4.59 14.48
C THR A 128 -0.48 3.99 15.70
N ALA A 129 -1.53 4.65 16.21
CA ALA A 129 -2.28 4.21 17.37
C ALA A 129 -3.00 2.87 17.16
N LEU A 130 -3.18 2.44 15.91
CA LEU A 130 -3.75 1.15 15.56
C LEU A 130 -2.82 0.01 15.95
N LYS A 131 -1.49 0.21 15.90
CA LYS A 131 -0.47 -0.82 16.20
C LYS A 131 -0.72 -2.14 15.45
N GLY A 132 -1.16 -2.04 14.18
CA GLY A 132 -1.52 -3.20 13.36
C GLY A 132 -2.87 -3.83 13.70
N ASP A 133 -3.62 -3.30 14.66
CA ASP A 133 -4.97 -3.74 14.96
C ASP A 133 -5.97 -3.06 14.02
N VAL A 134 -6.03 -3.59 12.79
CA VAL A 134 -6.92 -3.10 11.74
C VAL A 134 -8.41 -3.35 12.04
N THR A 135 -8.77 -4.04 13.13
CA THR A 135 -10.16 -4.08 13.60
C THR A 135 -10.64 -2.73 14.12
N LYS A 136 -9.72 -1.85 14.53
CA LYS A 136 -10.03 -0.54 15.13
C LYS A 136 -10.31 0.55 14.10
N ILE A 137 -10.12 0.26 12.82
CA ILE A 137 -10.55 1.12 11.71
C ILE A 137 -11.89 0.58 11.21
N ASP A 138 -12.86 1.47 11.13
CA ASP A 138 -14.07 1.27 10.35
C ASP A 138 -14.09 2.24 9.15
N SER A 139 -15.11 2.10 8.30
CA SER A 139 -15.29 2.98 7.14
C SER A 139 -15.49 4.45 7.53
N SER A 140 -16.06 4.73 8.72
CA SER A 140 -16.22 6.10 9.22
C SER A 140 -14.87 6.73 9.50
N LYS A 141 -13.96 6.02 10.17
CA LYS A 141 -12.60 6.51 10.44
C LYS A 141 -11.81 6.74 9.17
N LEU A 142 -11.91 5.86 8.17
CA LEU A 142 -11.26 6.08 6.87
C LEU A 142 -11.83 7.33 6.17
N ALA A 143 -13.15 7.51 6.22
CA ALA A 143 -13.81 8.69 5.68
C ALA A 143 -13.40 9.97 6.43
N ASP A 144 -13.28 9.92 7.76
CA ASP A 144 -12.85 11.06 8.59
C ASP A 144 -11.40 11.46 8.29
N LEU A 145 -10.51 10.47 8.11
CA LEU A 145 -9.12 10.68 7.70
C LEU A 145 -9.06 11.30 6.30
N ALA A 146 -9.84 10.78 5.35
CA ALA A 146 -9.91 11.33 3.99
C ALA A 146 -10.46 12.77 4.01
N ALA A 147 -11.55 13.03 4.72
CA ALA A 147 -12.14 14.37 4.84
C ALA A 147 -11.23 15.35 5.59
N MET A 148 -10.39 14.88 6.52
CA MET A 148 -9.36 15.71 7.14
C MET A 148 -8.31 16.15 6.11
N LEU A 149 -7.84 15.22 5.29
CA LEU A 149 -6.89 15.52 4.22
C LEU A 149 -7.49 16.45 3.16
N ASP A 150 -8.70 16.16 2.70
CA ASP A 150 -9.39 16.98 1.68
C ASP A 150 -9.55 18.43 2.15
N ARG A 151 -10.01 18.65 3.38
CA ARG A 151 -10.12 19.99 3.96
C ARG A 151 -8.77 20.70 4.05
N ALA A 152 -7.72 19.98 4.46
CA ALA A 152 -6.38 20.56 4.53
C ALA A 152 -5.78 20.86 3.15
N CYS A 153 -6.26 20.17 2.12
CA CYS A 153 -5.91 20.36 0.72
C CYS A 153 -6.84 21.32 -0.03
N GLY A 154 -7.76 22.00 0.67
CA GLY A 154 -8.71 22.95 0.07
C GLY A 154 -9.78 22.30 -0.80
N LYS A 155 -9.95 20.97 -0.74
CA LYS A 155 -11.02 20.23 -1.41
C LYS A 155 -12.25 20.25 -0.50
N SER A 156 -13.40 20.62 -1.07
CA SER A 156 -14.71 20.68 -0.38
C SER A 156 -15.73 19.82 -1.10
#